data_AF-A0A821ZV70-F1
#
_entry.id   AF-A0A821ZV70-F1
#
_cell.length_a   1.000
_cell.length_b   1.000
_cell.length_c   1.000
_cell.angle_alpha   90.00
_cell.angle_beta   90.00
_cell.angle_gamma   90.00
#
_symmetry.space_group_name_H-M   'P 1'
#
loop_
_entity.id
_entity.type
_entity.pdbx_description
1 polymer ?
#
loop_
_entity_poly.entity_id
_entity_poly.type
_entity_poly.pdbx_seq_one_letter_code
_entity_poly.pdbx_strand_id
1 'polypeptide(L)'
;MYRSKKKNSKISNHTINDINSQSNLTNNKIEMQSIESVSAIRIIIGIIGVSLLSIPICYILSYMKQMKNSLNVFLYSAIICISVAPLIYFLLIKHLLYIKKEIYFYIFTIFSFTAIADLLLALTIDNYSSAFHFYLNQGEVY
;
A
#
# COMPACT_ATOMS: atom_id res chain seq x y z
N MET A 1 -71.46 21.33 -31.65
CA MET A 1 -70.37 20.42 -32.09
C MET A 1 -69.04 21.02 -31.67
N TYR A 2 -68.53 20.77 -30.45
CA TYR A 2 -67.11 20.99 -30.12
C TYR A 2 -66.69 20.05 -28.99
N ARG A 3 -65.76 19.15 -29.31
CA ARG A 3 -65.25 18.07 -28.44
C ARG A 3 -63.82 18.40 -28.01
N SER A 4 -63.65 18.53 -26.70
CA SER A 4 -62.48 18.23 -25.85
C SER A 4 -61.09 18.05 -26.49
N LYS A 5 -60.09 18.80 -25.99
CA LYS A 5 -58.68 18.37 -25.92
C LYS A 5 -58.10 18.67 -24.54
N LYS A 6 -58.10 17.66 -23.67
CA LYS A 6 -57.32 17.62 -22.42
C LYS A 6 -56.41 16.41 -22.48
N LYS A 7 -55.19 16.59 -23.01
CA LYS A 7 -54.17 15.53 -23.11
C LYS A 7 -52.81 16.22 -23.24
N ASN A 8 -52.19 16.62 -22.13
CA ASN A 8 -50.79 17.11 -22.12
C ASN A 8 -50.14 17.21 -20.71
N SER A 9 -50.65 16.53 -19.67
CA SER A 9 -50.08 16.65 -18.30
C SER A 9 -49.46 15.36 -17.75
N LYS A 10 -49.41 14.27 -18.53
CA LYS A 10 -48.92 12.96 -18.05
C LYS A 10 -47.53 12.58 -18.55
N ILE A 11 -46.99 13.31 -19.53
CA ILE A 11 -45.71 12.97 -20.18
C ILE A 11 -44.53 13.63 -19.45
N SER A 12 -44.69 14.81 -18.85
CA SER A 12 -43.56 15.51 -18.18
C SER A 12 -43.10 14.84 -16.89
N ASN A 13 -43.99 14.20 -16.14
CA ASN A 13 -43.64 13.64 -14.81
C ASN A 13 -42.78 12.38 -14.92
N HIS A 14 -42.88 11.62 -16.01
CA HIS A 14 -42.02 10.45 -16.23
C HIS A 14 -40.60 10.87 -16.56
N THR A 15 -40.43 11.86 -17.44
CA THR A 15 -39.12 12.35 -17.87
C THR A 15 -38.36 13.02 -16.73
N ILE A 16 -39.05 13.73 -15.83
CA ILE A 16 -38.44 14.38 -14.66
C ILE A 16 -37.93 13.33 -13.64
N ASN A 17 -38.65 12.23 -13.46
CA ASN A 17 -38.24 11.14 -12.56
C ASN A 17 -37.01 10.39 -13.10
N ASP A 18 -36.91 10.20 -14.41
CA ASP A 18 -35.76 9.54 -15.05
C ASP A 18 -34.48 10.39 -14.94
N ILE A 19 -34.60 11.72 -15.06
CA ILE A 19 -33.47 12.66 -14.91
C ILE A 19 -32.96 12.68 -13.46
N ASN A 20 -33.86 12.67 -12.47
CA ASN A 20 -33.49 12.63 -11.05
C ASN A 20 -32.88 11.28 -10.64
N SER A 21 -33.28 10.18 -11.29
CA SER A 21 -32.67 8.87 -11.08
C SER A 21 -31.24 8.83 -11.64
N GLN A 22 -31.03 9.36 -12.85
CA GLN A 22 -29.70 9.42 -13.48
C GLN A 22 -28.73 10.35 -12.74
N SER A 23 -29.18 11.52 -12.28
CA SER A 23 -28.34 12.46 -11.53
C SER A 23 -27.88 11.88 -10.19
N ASN A 24 -28.76 11.15 -9.50
CA ASN A 24 -28.41 10.45 -8.26
C ASN A 24 -27.44 9.29 -8.51
N LEU A 25 -27.59 8.55 -9.60
CA LEU A 25 -26.64 7.51 -9.99
C LEU A 25 -25.25 8.07 -10.34
N THR A 26 -25.18 9.19 -11.03
CA THR A 26 -23.89 9.85 -11.33
C THR A 26 -23.24 10.42 -10.09
N ASN A 27 -23.99 11.06 -9.20
CA ASN A 27 -23.45 11.62 -7.95
C ASN A 27 -22.94 10.52 -7.02
N ASN A 28 -23.68 9.42 -6.86
CA ASN A 28 -23.24 8.27 -6.07
C ASN A 28 -21.99 7.62 -6.67
N LYS A 29 -21.87 7.56 -8.00
CA LYS A 29 -20.68 7.02 -8.67
C LYS A 29 -19.45 7.92 -8.45
N ILE A 30 -19.63 9.24 -8.48
CA ILE A 30 -18.56 10.21 -8.22
C ILE A 30 -18.11 10.14 -6.75
N GLU A 31 -19.05 10.08 -5.79
CA GLU A 31 -18.72 9.90 -4.38
C GLU A 31 -17.98 8.59 -4.13
N MET A 32 -18.46 7.48 -4.69
CA MET A 32 -17.84 6.17 -4.52
C MET A 32 -16.43 6.11 -5.13
N GLN A 33 -16.22 6.72 -6.30
CA GLN A 33 -14.91 6.82 -6.95
C GLN A 33 -13.94 7.74 -6.19
N SER A 34 -14.45 8.80 -5.56
CA SER A 34 -13.64 9.68 -4.71
C SER A 34 -13.17 8.98 -3.42
N ILE A 35 -14.03 8.16 -2.81
CA ILE A 35 -13.70 7.39 -1.58
C ILE A 35 -12.66 6.31 -1.87
N GLU A 36 -12.77 5.62 -3.02
CA GLU A 36 -11.74 4.67 -3.47
C GLU A 36 -10.38 5.35 -3.68
N SER A 37 -10.36 6.55 -4.27
CA SER A 37 -9.11 7.29 -4.53
C SER A 37 -8.38 7.72 -3.24
N VAL A 38 -9.12 8.20 -2.23
CA VAL A 38 -8.55 8.61 -0.94
C VAL A 38 -8.03 7.40 -0.17
N SER A 39 -8.73 6.26 -0.26
CA SER A 39 -8.28 4.99 0.29
C SER A 39 -6.99 4.52 -0.36
N ALA A 40 -6.91 4.53 -1.69
CA ALA A 40 -5.72 4.14 -2.45
C ALA A 40 -4.48 4.98 -2.13
N ILE A 41 -4.63 6.31 -1.99
CA ILE A 41 -3.51 7.19 -1.64
C ILE A 41 -2.94 6.85 -0.26
N ARG A 42 -3.80 6.59 0.74
CA ARG A 42 -3.36 6.19 2.09
C ARG A 42 -2.59 4.88 2.07
N ILE A 43 -3.02 3.95 1.24
CA ILE A 43 -2.34 2.66 1.05
C ILE A 43 -0.94 2.87 0.47
N ILE A 44 -0.84 3.65 -0.60
CA ILE A 44 0.43 3.94 -1.27
C ILE A 44 1.40 4.61 -0.28
N ILE A 45 0.92 5.61 0.48
CA ILE A 45 1.73 6.27 1.52
C ILE A 45 2.18 5.25 2.59
N GLY A 46 1.30 4.33 2.98
CA GLY A 46 1.64 3.26 3.91
C GLY A 46 2.74 2.33 3.38
N ILE A 47 2.64 1.90 2.13
CA ILE A 47 3.68 1.06 1.49
C ILE A 47 5.00 1.79 1.41
N ILE A 48 4.99 3.06 0.98
CA ILE A 48 6.19 3.89 0.88
C ILE A 48 6.82 4.05 2.27
N GLY A 49 6.02 4.36 3.29
CA GLY A 49 6.48 4.52 4.66
C GLY A 49 7.09 3.23 5.23
N VAL A 50 6.46 2.08 5.01
CA VAL A 50 7.00 0.78 5.43
C VAL A 50 8.28 0.45 4.67
N SER A 51 8.32 0.69 3.36
CA SER A 51 9.51 0.38 2.54
C SER A 51 10.71 1.25 2.96
N LEU A 52 10.51 2.54 3.19
CA LEU A 52 11.56 3.46 3.66
C LEU A 52 12.09 3.10 5.05
N LEU A 53 11.29 2.42 5.88
CA LEU A 53 11.72 1.91 7.19
C LEU A 53 12.86 0.89 7.09
N SER A 54 13.04 0.26 5.93
CA SER A 54 14.16 -0.65 5.66
C SER A 54 15.51 0.05 5.84
N ILE A 55 15.61 1.33 5.46
CA ILE A 55 16.84 2.12 5.54
C ILE A 55 17.36 2.22 6.98
N PRO A 56 16.64 2.82 7.94
CA PRO A 56 17.12 2.92 9.32
C PRO A 56 17.31 1.55 9.97
N ILE A 57 16.50 0.54 9.61
CA ILE A 57 16.68 -0.83 10.11
C ILE A 57 18.04 -1.38 9.69
N CYS A 58 18.39 -1.31 8.40
CA CYS A 58 19.68 -1.79 7.90
C CYS A 58 20.86 -1.09 8.59
N TYR A 59 20.77 0.23 8.79
CA TYR A 59 21.81 0.97 9.51
C TYR A 59 21.93 0.55 10.98
N ILE A 60 20.82 0.40 11.69
CA ILE A 60 20.83 -0.07 13.09
C ILE A 60 21.50 -1.43 13.19
N LEU A 61 21.15 -2.37 12.30
CA LEU A 61 21.77 -3.69 12.26
C LEU A 61 23.28 -3.60 12.03
N SER A 62 23.74 -2.70 11.15
CA SER A 62 25.17 -2.48 10.90
C SER A 62 25.96 -2.08 12.15
N TYR A 63 25.36 -1.31 13.06
CA TYR A 63 26.00 -0.92 14.32
C TYR A 63 25.90 -1.98 15.42
N MET A 64 25.07 -3.02 15.27
CA MET A 64 24.94 -4.09 16.25
C MET A 64 26.14 -5.04 16.18
N LYS A 65 26.97 -5.03 17.24
CA LYS A 65 28.12 -5.96 17.39
C LYS A 65 27.73 -7.45 17.28
N GLN A 66 26.45 -7.78 17.50
CA GLN A 66 25.91 -9.14 17.41
C GLN A 66 25.79 -9.64 15.96
N MET A 67 25.87 -8.75 14.97
CA MET A 67 25.93 -9.10 13.55
C MET A 67 27.29 -9.66 13.10
N LYS A 68 28.17 -9.97 14.07
CA LYS A 68 29.45 -10.68 13.85
C LYS A 68 29.31 -12.19 13.61
N ASN A 69 28.13 -12.74 13.88
CA ASN A 69 27.86 -14.16 13.68
C ASN A 69 26.82 -14.31 12.57
N SER A 70 27.13 -15.12 11.55
CA SER A 70 26.24 -15.41 10.42
C SER A 70 24.87 -15.94 10.85
N LEU A 71 24.83 -16.79 11.89
CA LEU A 71 23.58 -17.29 12.49
C LEU A 71 22.70 -16.17 13.05
N ASN A 72 23.31 -15.17 13.69
CA ASN A 72 22.56 -14.04 14.23
C ASN A 72 21.97 -13.21 13.09
N VAL A 73 22.74 -12.95 12.04
CA VAL A 73 22.26 -12.21 10.86
C VAL A 73 21.02 -12.89 10.27
N PHE A 74 21.05 -14.21 10.08
CA PHE A 74 19.89 -14.97 9.60
C PHE A 74 18.68 -14.86 10.53
N LEU A 75 18.90 -14.98 11.84
CA LEU A 75 17.82 -14.91 12.83
C LEU A 75 17.16 -13.52 12.84
N TYR A 76 17.96 -12.46 12.83
CA TYR A 76 17.46 -11.09 12.79
C TYR A 76 16.75 -10.77 11.47
N SER A 77 17.27 -11.22 10.32
CA SER A 77 16.58 -11.04 9.04
C SER A 77 15.25 -11.77 9.01
N ALA A 78 15.17 -12.99 9.55
CA ALA A 78 13.93 -13.75 9.65
C ALA A 78 12.92 -13.04 10.57
N ILE A 79 13.36 -12.56 11.73
CA ILE A 79 12.51 -11.81 12.68
C ILE A 79 11.97 -10.54 12.04
N ILE A 80 12.80 -9.79 11.30
CA ILE A 80 12.37 -8.57 10.61
C ILE A 80 11.34 -8.90 9.53
N CYS A 81 11.59 -9.91 8.70
CA CYS A 81 10.68 -10.33 7.64
C CYS A 81 9.31 -10.75 8.21
N ILE A 82 9.31 -11.51 9.31
CA ILE A 82 8.08 -11.92 10.02
C ILE A 82 7.39 -10.71 10.67
N SER A 83 8.16 -9.77 11.22
CA SER A 83 7.63 -8.59 11.93
C SER A 83 7.07 -7.52 10.99
N VAL A 84 7.51 -7.48 9.73
CA VAL A 84 6.97 -6.59 8.71
C VAL A 84 5.50 -6.91 8.40
N ALA A 85 5.11 -8.19 8.36
CA ALA A 85 3.73 -8.61 8.08
C ALA A 85 2.67 -8.05 9.07
N PRO A 86 2.82 -8.18 10.41
CA PRO A 86 1.89 -7.58 11.37
C PRO A 86 2.01 -6.05 11.43
N LEU A 87 3.18 -5.48 11.14
CA LEU A 87 3.36 -4.02 11.09
C LEU A 87 2.58 -3.41 9.93
N ILE A 88 2.58 -4.07 8.77
CA ILE A 88 1.71 -3.74 7.63
C ILE A 88 0.24 -3.87 8.02
N TYR A 89 -0.15 -4.96 8.68
CA TYR A 89 -1.52 -5.14 9.15
C TYR A 89 -1.96 -4.03 10.11
N PHE A 90 -1.09 -3.64 11.04
CA PHE A 90 -1.41 -2.61 12.02
C PHE A 90 -1.46 -1.21 11.41
N LEU A 91 -0.51 -0.86 10.54
CA LEU A 91 -0.47 0.47 9.90
C LEU A 91 -1.59 0.66 8.86
N LEU A 92 -1.85 -0.35 8.02
CA LEU A 92 -2.75 -0.22 6.89
C LEU A 92 -4.18 -0.69 7.21
N ILE A 93 -4.34 -1.84 7.86
CA ILE A 93 -5.64 -2.52 7.94
C ILE A 93 -6.48 -2.06 9.13
N LYS A 94 -5.86 -1.57 10.21
CA LYS A 94 -6.62 -0.93 11.31
C LYS A 94 -7.41 0.30 10.84
N HIS A 95 -6.92 1.00 9.81
CA HIS A 95 -7.58 2.20 9.27
C HIS A 95 -8.41 1.92 8.02
N LEU A 96 -8.09 0.88 7.24
CA LEU A 96 -8.83 0.46 6.05
C LEU A 96 -9.56 -0.85 6.32
N LEU A 97 -10.66 -0.77 7.06
CA LEU A 97 -11.54 -1.90 7.40
C LEU A 97 -12.23 -2.53 6.16
N TYR A 98 -12.05 -1.96 4.96
CA TYR A 98 -12.93 -2.23 3.82
C TYR A 98 -12.24 -2.69 2.53
N ILE A 99 -10.91 -2.81 2.54
CA ILE A 99 -10.23 -3.45 1.40
C ILE A 99 -10.23 -4.93 1.66
N LYS A 100 -10.96 -5.65 0.79
CA LYS A 100 -10.85 -7.09 0.60
C LYS A 100 -9.41 -7.49 0.86
N LYS A 101 -9.20 -8.43 1.79
CA LYS A 101 -7.89 -9.01 2.11
C LYS A 101 -7.28 -9.63 0.85
N GLU A 102 -6.68 -8.81 0.00
CA GLU A 102 -5.99 -9.27 -1.17
C GLU A 102 -4.61 -9.70 -0.71
N ILE A 103 -4.38 -11.01 -0.66
CA ILE A 103 -3.11 -11.60 -0.26
C ILE A 103 -1.93 -10.98 -1.06
N TYR A 104 -2.21 -10.60 -2.32
CA TYR A 104 -1.29 -9.93 -3.22
C TYR A 104 -0.75 -8.62 -2.67
N PHE A 105 -1.56 -7.87 -1.93
CA PHE A 105 -1.16 -6.60 -1.34
C PHE A 105 -0.06 -6.78 -0.29
N TYR A 106 -0.20 -7.81 0.56
CA TYR A 106 0.81 -8.15 1.55
C TYR A 106 2.11 -8.60 0.91
N ILE A 107 2.02 -9.48 -0.09
CA ILE A 107 3.18 -9.97 -0.84
C ILE A 107 3.90 -8.79 -1.50
N PHE A 108 3.17 -7.89 -2.16
CA PHE A 108 3.73 -6.72 -2.81
C PHE A 108 4.42 -5.77 -1.81
N THR A 109 3.85 -5.58 -0.63
CA THR A 109 4.44 -4.71 0.40
C THR A 109 5.71 -5.30 0.98
N ILE A 110 5.73 -6.61 1.26
CA ILE A 110 6.94 -7.32 1.71
C ILE A 110 8.01 -7.25 0.62
N PHE A 111 7.64 -7.50 -0.63
CA PHE A 111 8.54 -7.42 -1.78
C PHE A 111 9.14 -6.02 -1.95
N SER A 112 8.34 -4.96 -1.83
CA SER A 112 8.81 -3.57 -1.88
C SER A 112 9.78 -3.25 -0.75
N PHE A 113 9.50 -3.74 0.46
CA PHE A 113 10.39 -3.60 1.61
C PHE A 113 11.75 -4.29 1.37
N THR A 114 11.73 -5.54 0.89
CA THR A 114 12.96 -6.29 0.59
C THR A 114 13.72 -5.69 -0.60
N ALA A 115 13.03 -5.17 -1.61
CA ALA A 115 13.67 -4.53 -2.76
C ALA A 115 14.50 -3.29 -2.36
N ILE A 116 14.06 -2.52 -1.35
CA ILE A 116 14.87 -1.42 -0.82
C ILE A 116 16.08 -1.95 -0.04
N ALA A 117 15.93 -3.04 0.70
CA ALA A 117 17.07 -3.68 1.37
C ALA A 117 18.11 -4.19 0.36
N ASP A 118 17.66 -4.83 -0.72
CA ASP A 118 18.51 -5.31 -1.81
C ASP A 118 19.19 -4.16 -2.56
N LEU A 119 18.47 -3.04 -2.78
CA LEU A 119 19.07 -1.82 -3.31
C LEU A 119 20.17 -1.27 -2.39
N LEU A 120 19.94 -1.26 -1.08
CA LEU A 120 20.96 -0.86 -0.11
C LEU A 120 22.16 -1.80 -0.11
N LEU A 121 21.94 -3.10 -0.28
CA LEU A 121 23.00 -4.10 -0.41
C LEU A 121 23.85 -3.83 -1.66
N ALA A 122 23.21 -3.61 -2.82
CA ALA A 122 23.90 -3.26 -4.06
C ALA A 122 24.73 -1.97 -3.91
N LEU A 123 24.15 -0.92 -3.30
CA LEU A 123 24.89 0.32 -3.00
C LEU A 123 26.06 0.11 -2.03
N THR A 124 25.96 -0.88 -1.14
CA THR A 124 27.07 -1.22 -0.23
C THR A 124 28.20 -1.90 -0.98
N ILE A 125 27.89 -2.79 -1.93
CA ILE A 125 28.89 -3.44 -2.81
C ILE A 125 29.64 -2.39 -3.64
N ASP A 126 28.92 -1.39 -4.17
CA ASP A 126 29.52 -0.28 -4.92
C ASP A 126 30.23 0.78 -4.04
N ASN A 127 30.37 0.55 -2.72
CA ASN A 127 30.95 1.48 -1.75
C ASN A 127 30.23 2.83 -1.60
N TYR A 128 28.97 2.95 -2.06
CA TYR A 128 28.14 4.14 -1.84
C TYR A 128 27.40 4.14 -0.51
N SER A 129 27.28 2.99 0.16
CA SER A 129 26.55 2.83 1.43
C SER A 129 27.33 1.97 2.42
N SER A 130 27.19 2.22 3.73
CA SER A 130 27.77 1.40 4.79
C SER A 130 26.76 0.49 5.49
N ALA A 131 25.54 0.40 4.95
CA ALA A 131 24.42 -0.29 5.58
C ALA A 131 24.66 -1.81 5.74
N PHE A 132 25.35 -2.45 4.80
CA PHE A 132 25.64 -3.90 4.82
C PHE A 132 27.13 -4.23 5.02
N HIS A 133 27.93 -3.30 5.54
CA HIS A 133 29.36 -3.52 5.73
C HIS A 133 29.67 -4.69 6.68
N PHE A 134 28.78 -4.96 7.65
CA PHE A 134 28.86 -6.15 8.51
C PHE A 134 28.69 -7.46 7.75
N TYR A 135 27.89 -7.45 6.68
CA TYR A 135 27.55 -8.63 5.88
C TYR A 135 28.69 -8.96 4.92
N LEU A 136 29.17 -7.95 4.17
CA LEU A 136 30.26 -8.11 3.20
C LEU A 136 31.62 -8.41 3.85
N ASN A 137 31.89 -7.89 5.06
CA ASN A 137 33.17 -8.14 5.73
C ASN A 137 33.30 -9.54 6.37
N GLN A 138 32.20 -10.27 6.52
CA GLN A 138 32.17 -11.53 7.28
C GLN A 138 31.76 -12.75 6.48
N GLY A 139 31.03 -12.58 5.37
CA GLY A 139 30.44 -13.67 4.62
C GLY A 139 30.76 -13.56 3.14
N GLU A 140 32.01 -13.92 2.81
CA GLU A 140 32.55 -14.16 1.46
C GLU A 140 32.59 -12.97 0.48
N VAL A 141 33.63 -13.03 -0.37
CA VAL A 141 33.89 -12.09 -1.46
C VAL A 141 32.79 -12.26 -2.50
N TYR A 142 31.81 -11.34 -2.48
CA TYR A 142 31.06 -10.99 -3.69
C TYR A 142 31.75 -9.82 -4.37
#